data_AF-A0A1V3RZ20-F1
#
_entry.id   AF-A0A1V3RZ20-F1
#
_cell.length_a   1.000
_cell.length_b   1.000
_cell.length_c   1.000
_cell.angle_alpha   90.00
_cell.angle_beta   90.00
_cell.angle_gamma   90.00
#
_symmetry.space_group_name_H-M   'P 1'
#
loop_
_entity.id
_entity.type
_entity.pdbx_description
1 polymer ?
#
loop_
_entity_poly.entity_id
_entity_poly.type
_entity_poly.pdbx_seq_one_letter_code
_entity_poly.pdbx_strand_id
1 'polypeptide(L)' 'MDVTSTMEISLVLGWWAIPTVVSVLALLWAFFWPADDGGFMGGITRILMLLPALFVIAIAWVLAAIFK' A
#
# COMPACT_ATOMS: atom_id res chain seq x y z
N MET A 1 27.24 14.78 -13.56
CA MET A 1 26.24 14.57 -12.49
C MET A 1 27.02 14.45 -11.21
N ASP A 2 26.92 15.45 -10.34
CA ASP A 2 27.68 15.48 -9.09
C ASP A 2 27.06 14.51 -8.08
N VAL A 3 27.89 13.87 -7.27
CA VAL A 3 27.50 12.78 -6.33
C VAL A 3 26.34 13.20 -5.41
N THR A 4 26.26 14.48 -5.07
CA THR A 4 25.16 15.10 -4.30
C THR A 4 23.80 15.00 -5.00
N SER A 5 23.75 15.24 -6.32
CA SER A 5 22.50 15.15 -7.09
C SER A 5 21.95 13.73 -7.18
N THR A 6 22.83 12.72 -7.23
CA THR A 6 22.43 11.30 -7.21
C THR A 6 21.89 10.88 -5.84
N MET A 7 22.54 11.34 -4.76
CA MET A 7 22.10 11.08 -3.38
C MET A 7 20.71 11.65 -3.08
N GLU A 8 20.42 12.87 -3.52
CA GLU A 8 19.10 13.49 -3.32
C GLU A 8 17.99 12.73 -4.04
N ILE A 9 18.23 12.29 -5.29
CA ILE A 9 17.27 11.47 -6.05
C ILE A 9 17.02 10.13 -5.35
N SER A 10 18.06 9.46 -4.85
CA SER A 10 17.91 8.20 -4.12
C SER A 10 17.12 8.35 -2.83
N LEU A 11 17.31 9.44 -2.09
CA LEU A 11 16.57 9.72 -0.85
C LEU A 11 15.10 10.02 -1.13
N VAL A 12 14.81 10.84 -2.15
CA VAL A 12 13.44 11.12 -2.56
C VAL A 12 12.75 9.81 -2.96
N LEU A 13 13.34 9.03 -3.87
CA LEU A 13 12.77 7.76 -4.32
C LEU A 13 12.61 6.74 -3.18
N GLY A 14 13.59 6.66 -2.27
CA GLY A 14 13.55 5.78 -1.11
C GLY A 14 12.41 6.11 -0.14
N TRP A 15 12.11 7.39 0.05
CA TRP A 15 11.02 7.82 0.92
C TRP A 15 9.63 7.40 0.40
N TRP A 16 9.41 7.46 -0.91
CA TRP A 16 8.17 7.00 -1.53
C TRP A 16 8.04 5.47 -1.54
N ALA A 17 9.14 4.73 -1.42
CA ALA A 17 9.11 3.27 -1.47
C ALA A 17 8.31 2.65 -0.32
N ILE A 18 8.38 3.21 0.90
CA ILE A 18 7.70 2.68 2.08
C ILE A 18 6.17 2.64 1.92
N PRO A 19 5.46 3.76 1.67
CA PRO A 19 4.00 3.72 1.50
C PRO A 19 3.58 2.88 0.28
N THR A 20 4.39 2.84 -0.79
CA THR A 20 4.13 1.98 -1.95
C THR A 20 4.17 0.50 -1.59
N VAL A 21 5.22 0.04 -0.88
CA VAL A 21 5.34 -1.36 -0.45
C VAL A 21 4.19 -1.74 0.47
N VAL A 22 3.84 -0.88 1.43
CA VAL A 22 2.68 -1.10 2.31
C VAL A 22 1.39 -1.24 1.49
N SER A 23 1.22 -0.42 0.45
CA SER A 23 0.05 -0.49 -0.41
C SER A 23 -0.05 -1.79 -1.18
N VAL A 24 1.06 -2.25 -1.76
CA VAL A 24 1.10 -3.53 -2.47
C VAL A 24 0.76 -4.68 -1.52
N LEU A 25 1.36 -4.72 -0.32
CA LEU A 25 1.09 -5.78 0.66
C LEU A 25 -0.37 -5.77 1.14
N ALA A 26 -0.95 -4.59 1.41
CA ALA A 26 -2.34 -4.47 1.82
C ALA A 26 -3.32 -4.95 0.74
N LEU A 27 -3.06 -4.61 -0.54
CA LEU A 27 -3.86 -5.09 -1.66
C LEU A 27 -3.69 -6.59 -1.87
N LEU A 28 -2.46 -7.11 -1.79
CA LEU A 28 -2.21 -8.56 -1.89
C LEU A 28 -2.98 -9.31 -0.81
N TRP A 29 -2.99 -8.79 0.41
CA TRP A 29 -3.81 -9.34 1.48
C TRP A 29 -5.30 -9.31 1.11
N ALA A 30 -5.86 -8.17 0.70
CA ALA A 30 -7.28 -8.07 0.38
C ALA A 30 -7.73 -8.96 -0.80
N PHE A 31 -6.87 -9.14 -1.81
CA PHE A 31 -7.22 -9.91 -3.01
C PHE A 31 -6.92 -11.41 -2.91
N PHE A 32 -5.90 -11.80 -2.16
CA PHE A 32 -5.42 -13.19 -2.11
C PHE A 32 -5.60 -13.86 -0.75
N TRP A 33 -6.20 -13.17 0.23
CA TRP A 33 -6.57 -13.84 1.47
C TRP A 33 -7.58 -14.96 1.19
N PRO A 34 -7.40 -16.16 1.78
CA PRO A 34 -8.34 -17.26 1.64
C PRO A 34 -9.65 -16.90 2.33
N ALA A 35 -10.59 -16.34 1.55
CA ALA A 35 -11.97 -16.16 1.93
C ALA A 35 -12.82 -17.26 1.27
N ASP A 36 -13.92 -17.64 1.91
CA ASP A 36 -14.83 -18.63 1.36
C ASP A 36 -15.48 -18.05 0.09
N ASP A 37 -15.04 -18.53 -1.08
CA ASP A 37 -15.41 -18.00 -2.40
C ASP A 37 -16.74 -18.59 -2.92
N GLY A 38 -17.49 -19.28 -2.06
CA GLY A 38 -18.78 -19.90 -2.38
C GLY A 38 -19.90 -18.88 -2.65
N GLY A 39 -20.16 -18.59 -3.93
CA GLY A 39 -21.34 -17.83 -4.37
C GLY A 39 -21.25 -16.31 -4.13
N PHE A 40 -22.40 -15.63 -4.18
CA PHE A 40 -22.50 -14.16 -4.06
C PHE A 40 -21.83 -13.59 -2.80
N MET A 41 -21.81 -14.35 -1.71
CA MET A 41 -21.19 -13.94 -0.44
C MET A 41 -19.66 -13.85 -0.52
N GLY A 42 -18.99 -14.65 -1.36
CA GLY A 42 -17.54 -14.56 -1.54
C GLY A 42 -17.09 -13.23 -2.16
N GLY A 43 -17.86 -12.73 -3.13
CA GLY A 43 -17.63 -11.41 -3.73
C GLY A 43 -17.79 -10.26 -2.73
N ILE A 44 -18.83 -10.31 -1.89
CA ILE A 44 -19.05 -9.32 -0.83
C ILE A 44 -17.91 -9.36 0.19
N THR A 45 -17.49 -10.54 0.63
CA THR A 45 -16.38 -10.68 1.58
C THR A 45 -15.11 -10.03 1.05
N ARG A 46 -14.76 -10.22 -0.22
CA ARG A 46 -13.61 -9.57 -0.86
C ARG A 46 -13.72 -8.04 -0.89
N ILE A 47 -14.90 -7.49 -1.16
CA ILE A 47 -15.14 -6.03 -1.11
C ILE A 47 -14.98 -5.51 0.32
N LEU A 48 -15.49 -6.23 1.31
CA LEU A 48 -15.33 -5.85 2.72
C LEU A 48 -13.88 -5.95 3.19
N MET A 49 -13.08 -6.85 2.64
CA MET A 49 -11.63 -6.93 2.87
C MET A 49 -10.84 -5.78 2.23
N LEU A 50 -11.34 -5.21 1.13
CA LEU A 50 -10.71 -4.04 0.52
C LEU A 50 -10.81 -2.79 1.41
N LEU A 51 -11.88 -2.61 2.18
CA LEU A 51 -12.05 -1.46 3.08
C LEU A 51 -10.89 -1.30 4.09
N PRO A 52 -10.53 -2.30 4.91
CA PRO A 52 -9.39 -2.18 5.82
C PRO A 52 -8.06 -2.04 5.08
N ALA A 53 -7.89 -2.69 3.92
CA ALA A 53 -6.68 -2.50 3.11
C ALA A 53 -6.53 -1.05 2.63
N LEU A 54 -7.60 -0.44 2.11
CA LEU A 54 -7.62 0.96 1.71
C LEU A 54 -7.39 1.92 2.88
N PHE A 55 -7.90 1.59 4.07
CA PHE A 55 -7.65 2.36 5.28
C PHE A 55 -6.17 2.34 5.68
N VAL A 56 -5.53 1.16 5.68
CA VAL A 56 -4.09 1.03 5.94
C VAL A 56 -3.27 1.79 4.90
N ILE A 57 -3.65 1.71 3.63
CA ILE A 57 -3.03 2.48 2.54
C ILE A 57 -3.13 3.98 2.82
N ALA A 58 -4.33 4.48 3.12
CA ALA A 58 -4.55 5.89 3.40
C ALA A 58 -3.68 6.39 4.56
N ILE A 59 -3.61 5.63 5.65
CA ILE A 59 -2.74 5.98 6.80
C ILE A 59 -1.27 6.00 6.38
N ALA A 60 -0.78 4.99 5.65
CA ALA A 60 0.61 4.94 5.23
C ALA A 60 1.01 6.17 4.39
N TRP A 61 0.12 6.60 3.49
CA TRP A 61 0.33 7.79 2.68
C TRP A 61 0.23 9.09 3.47
N VAL A 62 -0.70 9.19 4.43
CA VAL A 62 -0.79 10.34 5.34
C VAL A 62 0.49 10.48 6.16
N LEU A 63 1.01 9.38 6.73
CA LEU A 63 2.27 9.41 7.49
C LEU A 63 3.46 9.78 6.60
N ALA A 64 3.53 9.22 5.39
CA ALA A 64 4.58 9.58 4.43
C ALA A 64 4.52 11.05 4.02
N ALA A 65 3.34 11.66 3.96
CA ALA A 65 3.16 13.08 3.69
C ALA A 65 3.52 13.97 4.88
N ILE A 66 3.25 13.52 6.12
CA ILE A 66 3.57 14.28 7.35
C ILE A 66 5.08 14.33 7.61
N PHE A 67 5.80 13.24 7.33
CA PHE A 67 7.23 13.12 7.63
C PHE A 67 8.16 13.47 6.43
N LYS A 68 7.60 13.96 5.32
CA LYS A 68 8.35 14.43 4.15
C LYS A 68 8.81 15.86 4.33
#